data_AF-A0A7Y4RBJ7-F1
#
_entry.id   AF-A0A7Y4RBJ7-F1
#
_cell.length_a   1.000
_cell.length_b   1.000
_cell.length_c   1.000
_cell.angle_alpha   90.00
_cell.angle_beta   90.00
_cell.angle_gamma   90.00
#
_symmetry.space_group_name_H-M   'P 1'
#
loop_
_entity.id
_entity.type
_entity.pdbx_description
1 polymer ?
#
loop_
_entity_poly.entity_id
_entity_poly.type
_entity_poly.pdbx_seq_one_letter_code
_entity_poly.pdbx_strand_id
1 'polypeptide(L)'
;MFAGIPSRENSDGPPTTRPAVKVDGSKRLRHTSHFTDEATPTRKARPAGMMGAEIWVRLAPVADPPPADPAAFSFVALDTRTPYVLDFDGPDGGRNAHYLLKWANTRGEKGPWSETATATVGA
;
A
#
# COMPACT_ATOMS: atom_id res chain seq x y z
N MET A 1 -30.81 36.54 -5.23
CA MET A 1 -29.88 35.86 -6.14
C MET A 1 -28.76 35.24 -5.31
N PHE A 2 -28.96 34.00 -4.84
CA PHE A 2 -27.94 33.30 -4.06
C PHE A 2 -27.09 32.46 -5.03
N ALA A 3 -25.81 32.77 -5.11
CA ALA A 3 -24.84 32.01 -5.88
C ALA A 3 -24.86 30.55 -5.40
N GLY A 4 -25.00 29.62 -6.35
CA GLY A 4 -24.97 28.19 -6.08
C GLY A 4 -23.71 27.84 -5.30
N ILE A 5 -23.90 27.35 -4.08
CA ILE A 5 -22.85 26.68 -3.32
C ILE A 5 -22.42 25.51 -4.21
N PRO A 6 -21.15 25.38 -4.61
CA PRO A 6 -20.74 24.14 -5.25
C PRO A 6 -20.97 23.05 -4.22
N SER A 7 -21.90 22.14 -4.50
CA SER A 7 -22.01 20.89 -3.76
C SER A 7 -20.59 20.34 -3.68
N ARG A 8 -20.01 20.34 -2.47
CA ARG A 8 -18.96 19.39 -2.15
C ARG A 8 -19.66 18.04 -2.23
N GLU A 9 -19.80 17.52 -3.44
CA GLU A 9 -19.87 16.09 -3.67
C GLU A 9 -18.59 15.54 -3.04
N ASN A 10 -18.65 15.28 -1.74
CA ASN A 10 -17.81 14.28 -1.15
C ASN A 10 -18.30 12.99 -1.81
N SER A 11 -17.69 12.65 -2.94
CA SER A 11 -17.76 11.35 -3.58
C SER A 11 -17.09 10.33 -2.65
N ASP A 12 -17.57 10.18 -1.42
CA ASP A 12 -17.08 9.19 -0.46
C ASP A 12 -17.86 7.89 -0.68
N GLY A 13 -17.77 7.39 -1.92
CA GLY A 13 -18.04 6.00 -2.23
C GLY A 13 -16.78 5.17 -1.94
N PRO A 14 -16.89 3.84 -1.88
CA PRO A 14 -15.73 2.98 -1.66
C PRO A 14 -14.63 3.29 -2.67
N PRO A 15 -13.33 3.20 -2.28
CA PRO A 15 -12.24 3.47 -3.19
C PRO A 15 -12.35 2.53 -4.40
N THR A 16 -12.51 3.08 -5.60
CA THR A 16 -12.59 2.29 -6.85
C THR A 16 -11.23 2.05 -7.47
N THR A 17 -10.21 2.80 -7.04
CA THR A 17 -8.82 2.64 -7.48
C THR A 17 -8.04 1.79 -6.49
N ARG A 18 -6.90 1.25 -6.95
CA ARG A 18 -5.95 0.53 -6.12
C ARG A 18 -4.61 1.29 -6.06
N PRO A 19 -3.85 1.16 -4.96
CA PRO A 19 -2.50 1.70 -4.90
C PRO A 19 -1.55 0.85 -5.76
N ALA A 20 -0.75 1.49 -6.60
CA ALA A 20 0.39 0.85 -7.26
C ALA A 20 1.62 0.94 -6.34
N VAL A 21 2.16 -0.20 -5.93
CA VAL A 21 3.30 -0.28 -5.00
C VAL A 21 4.58 -0.73 -5.73
N LYS A 22 5.69 -0.08 -5.40
CA LYS A 22 7.05 -0.44 -5.80
C LYS A 22 7.91 -0.51 -4.55
N VAL A 23 8.58 -1.63 -4.33
CA VAL A 23 9.41 -1.85 -3.14
C VAL A 23 10.87 -1.87 -3.55
N ASP A 24 11.68 -1.00 -2.96
CA ASP A 24 13.14 -1.04 -3.06
C ASP A 24 13.69 -1.82 -1.86
N GLY A 25 14.23 -3.01 -2.13
CA GLY A 25 14.92 -3.86 -1.14
C GLY A 25 16.44 -3.74 -1.22
N SER A 26 16.96 -2.71 -1.89
CA SER A 26 18.40 -2.55 -2.14
C SER A 26 19.22 -2.30 -0.85
N LYS A 27 18.55 -1.95 0.25
CA LYS A 27 19.18 -1.74 1.55
C LYS A 27 19.08 -3.01 2.40
N ARG A 28 20.20 -3.39 3.02
CA ARG A 28 20.25 -4.52 3.95
C ARG A 28 19.24 -4.33 5.08
N LEU A 29 18.41 -5.34 5.32
CA LEU A 29 17.36 -5.35 6.33
C LEU A 29 16.39 -4.15 6.27
N ARG A 30 16.25 -3.48 5.12
CA ARG A 30 15.38 -2.31 4.99
C ARG A 30 14.73 -2.26 3.63
N HIS A 31 13.41 -2.24 3.61
CA HIS A 31 12.64 -2.01 2.39
C HIS A 31 12.02 -0.63 2.39
N THR A 32 12.06 0.00 1.23
CA THR A 32 11.41 1.29 0.97
C THR A 32 10.25 1.08 0.03
N SER A 33 9.03 1.16 0.55
CA SER A 33 7.79 0.99 -0.20
C SER A 33 7.31 2.34 -0.74
N HIS A 34 7.45 2.52 -2.05
CA HIS A 34 6.87 3.64 -2.77
C HIS A 34 5.50 3.25 -3.29
N PHE A 35 4.46 3.96 -2.89
CA PHE A 35 3.10 3.75 -3.41
C PHE A 35 2.52 5.03 -4.02
N THR A 36 1.74 4.87 -5.09
CA THR A 36 1.01 5.92 -5.78
C THR A 36 -0.37 5.41 -6.16
N ASP A 37 -1.31 6.30 -6.48
CA ASP A 37 -2.59 5.88 -7.04
C ASP A 37 -2.41 5.39 -8.49
N GLU A 38 -3.00 4.24 -8.84
CA GLU A 38 -2.91 3.65 -10.18
C GLU A 38 -3.60 4.52 -11.25
N ALA A 39 -4.71 5.20 -10.91
CA ALA A 39 -5.41 6.06 -11.85
C ALA A 39 -4.66 7.38 -12.08
N THR A 40 -3.77 7.78 -11.16
CA THR A 40 -2.93 8.96 -11.32
C THR A 40 -1.46 8.68 -10.99
N PRO A 41 -0.72 7.96 -11.84
CA PRO A 41 0.67 7.56 -11.56
C PRO A 41 1.63 8.77 -11.52
N THR A 42 1.25 9.90 -12.11
CA THR A 42 2.01 11.16 -12.07
C THR A 42 1.70 12.02 -10.85
N ARG A 43 0.62 11.73 -10.10
CA ARG A 43 0.25 12.44 -8.89
C ARG A 43 0.61 11.60 -7.68
N LYS A 44 1.62 12.06 -6.93
CA LYS A 44 1.96 11.51 -5.59
C LYS A 44 0.85 11.72 -4.54
N ALA A 45 -0.22 12.43 -4.90
CA ALA A 45 -1.33 12.72 -4.01
C ALA A 45 -2.30 11.55 -3.99
N ARG A 46 -2.70 11.15 -2.78
CA ARG A 46 -3.76 10.16 -2.58
C ARG A 46 -5.09 10.70 -3.13
N PRO A 47 -6.03 9.81 -3.50
CA PRO A 47 -7.36 10.23 -3.88
C PRO A 47 -8.02 11.04 -2.75
N ALA A 48 -8.81 12.05 -3.11
CA ALA A 48 -9.56 12.85 -2.13
C ALA A 48 -10.54 11.95 -1.36
N GLY A 49 -10.63 12.09 -0.04
CA GLY A 49 -11.46 11.25 0.84
C GLY A 49 -10.74 10.02 1.43
N MET A 50 -9.54 9.68 0.94
CA MET A 50 -8.78 8.54 1.45
C MET A 50 -8.03 8.89 2.74
N MET A 51 -8.15 8.02 3.74
CA MET A 51 -7.42 8.11 5.01
C MET A 51 -5.96 7.67 4.85
N GLY A 52 -5.64 6.70 3.98
CA GLY A 52 -4.30 6.17 3.76
C GLY A 52 -4.26 4.90 2.92
N ALA A 53 -3.07 4.47 2.54
CA ALA A 53 -2.81 3.12 2.04
C ALA A 53 -2.52 2.20 3.23
N GLU A 54 -3.34 1.17 3.41
CA GLU A 54 -2.97 0.09 4.33
C GLU A 54 -1.87 -0.73 3.69
N ILE A 55 -0.76 -0.89 4.39
CA ILE A 55 0.41 -1.66 4.00
C ILE A 55 0.35 -2.99 4.73
N TRP A 56 0.27 -4.06 3.97
CA TRP A 56 0.26 -5.42 4.48
C TRP A 56 1.49 -6.16 3.96
N VAL A 57 2.15 -6.91 4.83
CA VAL A 57 3.36 -7.67 4.50
C VAL A 57 3.21 -9.12 4.93
N ARG A 58 3.69 -10.01 4.08
CA ARG A 58 3.95 -11.41 4.41
C ARG A 58 5.39 -11.75 4.10
N LEU A 59 6.10 -12.25 5.11
CA LEU A 59 7.40 -12.87 4.91
C LEU A 59 7.23 -14.35 4.54
N ALA A 60 7.92 -14.79 3.50
CA ALA A 60 7.97 -16.17 3.06
C ALA A 60 9.40 -16.53 2.61
N PRO A 61 9.78 -17.81 2.61
CA PRO A 61 11.01 -18.26 1.97
C PRO A 61 11.04 -17.85 0.49
N VAL A 62 12.24 -17.61 -0.07
CA VAL A 62 12.38 -17.17 -1.47
C VAL A 62 11.81 -18.16 -2.49
N ALA A 63 11.77 -19.44 -2.13
CA ALA A 63 11.22 -20.52 -2.95
C ALA A 63 9.68 -20.55 -2.95
N ASP A 64 9.02 -19.91 -2.00
CA ASP A 64 7.56 -19.92 -1.90
C ASP A 64 6.93 -18.81 -2.76
N PRO A 65 5.85 -19.12 -3.49
CA PRO A 65 5.11 -18.10 -4.22
C PRO A 65 4.40 -17.12 -3.25
N PRO A 66 4.13 -15.88 -3.70
CA PRO A 66 3.28 -14.97 -2.95
C PRO A 66 1.92 -15.61 -2.66
N PRO A 67 1.37 -15.49 -1.43
CA PRO A 67 0.02 -15.92 -1.15
C PRO A 67 -0.97 -15.19 -2.07
N ALA A 68 -1.86 -15.94 -2.71
CA ALA A 68 -2.97 -15.36 -3.46
C ALA A 68 -4.05 -14.79 -2.53
N ASP A 69 -4.10 -15.30 -1.30
CA ASP A 69 -5.09 -14.88 -0.31
C ASP A 69 -4.59 -13.67 0.51
N PRO A 70 -5.33 -12.55 0.52
CA PRO A 70 -4.93 -11.36 1.26
C PRO A 70 -4.97 -11.54 2.78
N ALA A 71 -5.70 -12.52 3.33
CA ALA A 71 -5.73 -12.78 4.77
C ALA A 71 -4.47 -13.48 5.29
N ALA A 72 -3.63 -14.00 4.39
CA ALA A 72 -2.30 -14.51 4.75
C ALA A 72 -1.29 -13.39 5.06
N PHE A 73 -1.58 -12.15 4.66
CA PHE A 73 -0.74 -10.98 4.93
C PHE A 73 -1.03 -10.41 6.30
N SER A 74 -0.02 -9.79 6.91
CA SER A 74 -0.15 -9.10 8.19
C SER A 74 -0.18 -7.59 7.98
N PHE A 75 -1.12 -6.90 8.62
CA PHE A 75 -1.16 -5.44 8.62
C PHE A 75 0.10 -4.90 9.30
N VAL A 76 0.80 -3.99 8.60
CA VAL A 76 2.01 -3.34 9.10
C VAL A 76 1.71 -1.92 9.52
N ALA A 77 1.13 -1.13 8.61
CA ALA A 77 0.89 0.29 8.84
C ALA A 77 -0.21 0.82 7.92
N LEU A 78 -0.88 1.90 8.35
CA LEU A 78 -1.71 2.72 7.49
C LEU A 78 -0.91 3.99 7.19
N ASP A 79 -0.35 4.08 5.99
CA ASP A 79 0.50 5.21 5.62
C ASP A 79 -0.21 6.18 4.67
N THR A 80 0.08 7.46 4.87
CA THR A 80 -0.51 8.59 4.16
C THR A 80 0.48 9.27 3.22
N ARG A 81 1.77 8.91 3.31
CA ARG A 81 2.89 9.53 2.62
C ARG A 81 3.87 8.48 2.11
N THR A 82 4.22 8.61 0.84
CA THR A 82 5.25 7.80 0.20
C THR A 82 6.60 8.53 0.27
N PRO A 83 7.73 7.84 0.52
CA PRO A 83 7.85 6.41 0.79
C PRO A 83 7.60 6.00 2.24
N TYR A 84 7.11 4.78 2.44
CA TYR A 84 7.14 4.10 3.73
C TYR A 84 8.41 3.25 3.84
N VAL A 85 9.04 3.25 5.02
CA VAL A 85 10.24 2.45 5.29
C VAL A 85 9.89 1.38 6.31
N LEU A 86 10.19 0.13 5.97
CA LEU A 86 10.06 -1.02 6.85
C LEU A 86 11.44 -1.62 7.10
N ASP A 87 11.84 -1.63 8.37
CA ASP A 87 13.05 -2.31 8.83
C ASP A 87 12.71 -3.77 9.20
N PHE A 88 13.61 -4.68 8.85
CA PHE A 88 13.53 -6.12 9.11
C PHE A 88 14.57 -6.53 10.14
N ASP A 89 14.33 -7.63 10.85
CA ASP A 89 15.29 -8.17 11.80
C ASP A 89 16.31 -9.08 11.10
N GLY A 90 17.46 -9.33 11.74
CA GLY A 90 18.53 -10.17 11.18
C GLY A 90 18.07 -11.55 10.67
N PRO A 91 17.20 -12.29 11.38
CA PRO A 91 16.63 -13.57 10.95
C PRO A 91 15.73 -13.51 9.72
N ASP A 92 15.27 -12.31 9.33
CA ASP A 92 14.45 -12.13 8.12
C ASP A 92 15.30 -11.95 6.85
N GLY A 93 16.61 -11.79 7.00
CA GLY A 93 17.55 -11.75 5.89
C GLY A 93 17.45 -13.01 5.01
N GLY A 94 17.34 -12.81 3.70
CA GLY A 94 17.21 -13.89 2.72
C GLY A 94 15.79 -14.43 2.54
N ARG A 95 14.77 -13.76 3.10
CA ARG A 95 13.35 -14.05 2.84
C ARG A 95 12.76 -13.13 1.78
N ASN A 96 11.68 -13.56 1.13
CA ASN A 96 10.84 -12.71 0.31
C ASN A 96 9.79 -12.01 1.19
N ALA A 97 9.76 -10.69 1.11
CA ALA A 97 8.70 -9.87 1.65
C ALA A 97 7.69 -9.57 0.52
N HIS A 98 6.49 -10.12 0.65
CA HIS A 98 5.36 -9.85 -0.22
C HIS A 98 4.53 -8.72 0.37
N TYR A 99 4.27 -7.69 -0.42
CA TYR A 99 3.54 -6.49 -0.06
C TYR A 99 2.21 -6.46 -0.78
N LEU A 100 1.17 -6.18 -0.02
CA LEU A 100 -0.17 -5.97 -0.53
C LEU A 100 -0.71 -4.68 0.05
N LEU A 101 -1.16 -3.75 -0.79
CA LEU A 101 -1.67 -2.47 -0.35
C LEU A 101 -3.14 -2.31 -0.77
N LYS A 102 -3.90 -1.54 -0.01
CA LYS A 102 -5.24 -1.10 -0.41
C LYS A 102 -5.52 0.29 0.13
N TRP A 103 -6.37 1.04 -0.55
CA TRP A 103 -6.84 2.33 -0.03
C TRP A 103 -7.87 2.09 1.08
N ALA A 104 -7.74 2.84 2.16
CA ALA A 104 -8.75 2.95 3.21
C ALA A 104 -9.26 4.39 3.27
N ASN A 105 -10.58 4.58 3.34
CA ASN A 105 -11.18 5.89 3.57
C ASN A 105 -11.32 6.20 5.08
N THR A 106 -11.73 7.44 5.40
CA THR A 106 -11.96 7.86 6.80
C THR A 106 -13.17 7.18 7.46
N ARG A 107 -14.01 6.52 6.66
CA ARG A 107 -15.19 5.76 7.09
C ARG A 107 -14.88 4.28 7.36
N GLY A 108 -13.66 3.83 7.10
CA GLY A 108 -13.23 2.43 7.26
C GLY A 108 -13.58 1.51 6.07
N GLU A 109 -14.09 2.08 4.98
CA GLU A 109 -14.27 1.37 3.71
C GLU A 109 -12.93 1.16 3.02
N LYS A 110 -12.81 0.00 2.39
CA LYS A 110 -11.56 -0.53 1.85
C LYS A 110 -11.72 -0.75 0.35
N GLY A 111 -10.75 -0.25 -0.39
CA GLY A 111 -10.67 -0.41 -1.83
C GLY A 111 -10.19 -1.80 -2.24
N PRO A 112 -10.13 -2.04 -3.56
CA PRO A 112 -9.49 -3.24 -4.10
C PRO A 112 -8.02 -3.31 -3.68
N TRP A 113 -7.53 -4.54 -3.54
CA TRP A 113 -6.11 -4.81 -3.30
C TRP A 113 -5.26 -4.44 -4.51
N SER A 114 -4.04 -3.98 -4.24
CA SER A 114 -2.98 -3.80 -5.23
C SER A 114 -2.51 -5.12 -5.80
N GLU A 115 -1.70 -5.06 -6.85
CA GLU A 115 -0.85 -6.20 -7.20
C GLU A 115 0.13 -6.50 -6.07
N THR A 116 0.47 -7.78 -5.91
CA THR A 116 1.43 -8.23 -4.90
C THR A 116 2.84 -7.86 -5.35
N ALA A 117 3.47 -6.90 -4.68
CA ALA A 117 4.87 -6.59 -4.90
C ALA A 117 5.75 -7.51 -4.05
N THR A 118 6.80 -8.07 -4.63
CA THR A 118 7.74 -8.93 -3.89
C THR A 118 9.12 -8.30 -3.91
N ALA A 119 9.79 -8.30 -2.77
CA ALA A 119 11.18 -7.90 -2.64
C ALA A 119 11.89 -8.86 -1.69
N THR A 120 13.13 -9.24 -2.02
CA THR A 120 13.95 -10.07 -1.14
C THR A 120 14.64 -9.19 -0.10
N VAL A 121 14.56 -9.58 1.17
CA VAL A 121 15.24 -8.91 2.27
C VAL A 121 16.73 -9.19 2.17
N GLY A 122 17.53 -8.14 1.98
CA GLY A 122 18.99 -8.24 1.98
C GLY A 122 19.50 -8.68 3.35
N ALA A 123 20.25 -9.78 3.38
CA ALA A 123 20.92 -10.33 4.56
C ALA A 123 22.28 -9.67 4.84
#